data_AF-A0A7X4KB56-F1
#
_entry.id   AF-A0A7X4KB56-F1
#
_cell.length_a   1.000
_cell.length_b   1.000
_cell.length_c   1.000
_cell.angle_alpha   90.00
_cell.angle_beta   90.00
_cell.angle_gamma   90.00
#
_symmetry.space_group_name_H-M   'P 1'
#
loop_
_entity.id
_entity.type
_entity.pdbx_description
1 polymer ?
#
loop_
_entity_poly.entity_id
_entity_poly.type
_entity_poly.pdbx_seq_one_letter_code
_entity_poly.pdbx_strand_id
1 'polypeptide(L)'
;MHNFEKRRDRYEAFASFEKPLVNLSFELEVPEFRPFCKQNGLPPFHFFLYHVLHALEGIDNFMYRIHQGEVIKIKDFWASYTVINQDQNLNFARFEMTPDLKEFVARSVEAKKVAEASTRIINKSEDLSEYDQRRNIHITCMPWLKLTSIEHPIYQHKDYDIPSLAWGRFSEPRDDGRLTMTMSVQAHHGFVDGYHIHLLAEAIAARIARTMTS
;
A
#
# COMPACT_ATOMS: atom_id res chain seq x y z
N MET A 1 -12.91 15.89 7.44
CA MET A 1 -11.81 16.87 7.41
C MET A 1 -11.35 17.36 8.79
N HIS A 2 -12.07 17.12 9.91
CA HIS A 2 -11.66 17.59 11.24
C HIS A 2 -10.21 17.25 11.67
N ASN A 3 -9.73 16.03 11.37
CA ASN A 3 -8.37 15.62 11.71
C ASN A 3 -7.30 16.36 10.88
N PHE A 4 -7.61 16.74 9.64
CA PHE A 4 -6.70 17.50 8.79
C PHE A 4 -6.45 18.90 9.36
N GLU A 5 -7.49 19.57 9.90
CA GLU A 5 -7.36 20.92 10.46
C GLU A 5 -6.33 21.00 11.60
N LYS A 6 -6.20 19.94 12.41
CA LYS A 6 -5.19 19.87 13.49
C LYS A 6 -3.75 19.78 12.97
N ARG A 7 -3.58 19.51 11.67
CA ARG A 7 -2.31 19.29 11.00
C ARG A 7 -2.08 20.25 9.83
N ARG A 8 -3.00 21.20 9.60
CA ARG A 8 -2.95 22.14 8.49
C ARG A 8 -1.62 22.89 8.39
N ASP A 9 -1.08 23.31 9.53
CA ASP A 9 0.23 23.97 9.63
C ASP A 9 1.40 23.09 9.13
N ARG A 10 1.36 21.77 9.40
CA ARG A 10 2.37 20.83 8.88
C ARG A 10 2.21 20.68 7.38
N TYR A 11 0.97 20.59 6.89
CA TYR A 11 0.72 20.55 5.45
C TYR A 11 1.26 21.80 4.76
N GLU A 12 0.92 23.00 5.23
CA GLU A 12 1.38 24.27 4.68
C GLU A 12 2.91 24.39 4.67
N ALA A 13 3.57 23.95 5.74
CA ALA A 13 5.03 23.93 5.81
C ALA A 13 5.64 23.01 4.74
N PHE A 14 5.23 21.75 4.68
CA PHE A 14 5.84 20.78 3.76
C PHE A 14 5.42 20.97 2.31
N ALA A 15 4.20 21.44 2.03
CA ALA A 15 3.73 21.73 0.67
C ALA A 15 4.53 22.86 0.00
N SER A 16 5.27 23.67 0.77
CA SER A 16 6.19 24.67 0.23
C SER A 16 7.50 24.08 -0.32
N PHE A 17 7.81 22.81 -0.03
CA PHE A 17 9.07 22.17 -0.43
C PHE A 17 9.01 21.66 -1.87
N GLU A 18 10.17 21.60 -2.54
CA GLU A 18 10.27 20.93 -3.85
C GLU A 18 10.04 19.42 -3.76
N LYS A 19 10.44 18.81 -2.64
CA LYS A 19 10.23 17.39 -2.30
C LYS A 19 9.50 17.27 -0.96
N PRO A 20 8.17 17.31 -0.94
CA PRO A 20 7.36 17.30 0.28
C PRO A 20 7.17 15.87 0.84
N LEU A 21 8.08 14.95 0.57
CA LEU A 21 7.88 13.51 0.80
C LEU A 21 8.71 13.00 1.96
N VAL A 22 8.07 12.17 2.79
CA VAL A 22 8.78 11.28 3.73
C VAL A 22 8.86 9.90 3.11
N ASN A 23 10.00 9.22 3.27
CA ASN A 23 10.18 7.83 2.87
C ASN A 23 10.91 7.08 3.99
N LEU A 24 10.24 6.14 4.64
CA LEU A 24 10.81 5.33 5.71
C LEU A 24 10.81 3.87 5.32
N SER A 25 11.98 3.22 5.42
CA SER A 25 12.11 1.77 5.38
C SER A 25 12.40 1.25 6.79
N PHE A 26 11.64 0.27 7.26
CA PHE A 26 11.75 -0.29 8.60
C PHE A 26 11.42 -1.78 8.60
N GLU A 27 11.90 -2.50 9.61
CA GLU A 27 11.49 -3.89 9.82
C GLU A 27 10.08 -3.92 10.40
N LEU A 28 9.14 -4.48 9.64
CA LEU A 28 7.79 -4.77 10.10
C LEU A 28 7.77 -6.19 10.68
N GLU A 29 7.29 -6.32 11.92
CA GLU A 29 7.01 -7.61 12.55
C GLU A 29 5.49 -7.85 12.60
N VAL A 30 5.05 -9.03 12.16
CA VAL A 30 3.65 -9.47 12.17
C VAL A 30 3.55 -10.91 12.70
N PRO A 31 2.35 -11.39 13.09
CA PRO A 31 2.16 -12.81 13.36
C PRO A 31 2.51 -13.69 12.15
N GLU A 32 3.03 -14.88 12.39
CA GLU A 32 3.33 -15.88 11.37
C GLU A 32 2.03 -16.42 10.74
N PHE A 33 1.62 -15.80 9.64
CA PHE A 33 0.34 -16.08 8.98
C PHE A 33 0.41 -17.18 7.91
N ARG A 34 1.61 -17.63 7.49
CA ARG A 34 1.73 -18.62 6.41
C ARG A 34 1.02 -19.95 6.70
N PRO A 35 1.05 -20.50 7.93
CA PRO A 35 0.28 -21.70 8.25
C PRO A 35 -1.24 -21.50 8.12
N PHE A 36 -1.76 -20.37 8.60
CA PHE A 36 -3.17 -20.01 8.46
C PHE A 36 -3.57 -19.88 6.97
N CYS A 37 -2.75 -19.20 6.19
CA CYS A 37 -2.93 -19.07 4.74
C CYS A 37 -2.99 -20.44 4.05
N LYS A 38 -2.06 -21.35 4.39
CA LYS A 38 -2.01 -22.70 3.84
C LYS A 38 -3.27 -23.50 4.17
N GLN A 39 -3.74 -23.44 5.42
CA GLN A 39 -4.95 -24.15 5.86
C GLN A 39 -6.22 -23.64 5.15
N ASN A 40 -6.26 -22.36 4.81
CA ASN A 40 -7.42 -21.71 4.20
C ASN A 40 -7.32 -21.52 2.67
N GLY A 41 -6.27 -22.02 2.03
CA GLY A 41 -6.07 -21.89 0.59
C GLY A 41 -5.83 -20.45 0.12
N LEU A 42 -5.26 -19.59 0.97
CA LEU A 42 -5.01 -18.18 0.67
C LEU A 42 -3.54 -17.98 0.28
N PRO A 43 -3.21 -17.34 -0.87
CA PRO A 43 -1.83 -17.01 -1.18
C PRO A 43 -1.28 -15.93 -0.23
N PRO A 44 -0.11 -16.14 0.40
CA PRO A 44 0.43 -15.25 1.44
C PRO A 44 0.56 -13.76 1.03
N PHE A 45 0.94 -13.48 -0.22
CA PHE A 45 1.03 -12.12 -0.73
C PHE A 45 -0.32 -11.39 -0.71
N HIS A 46 -1.38 -12.03 -1.22
CA HIS A 46 -2.71 -11.41 -1.32
C HIS A 46 -3.37 -11.27 0.06
N PHE A 47 -3.12 -12.23 0.97
CA PHE A 47 -3.52 -12.12 2.36
C PHE A 47 -2.86 -10.91 3.05
N PHE A 48 -1.55 -10.75 2.88
CA PHE A 48 -0.83 -9.62 3.46
C PHE A 48 -1.29 -8.28 2.84
N LEU A 49 -1.46 -8.24 1.51
CA LEU A 49 -2.00 -7.08 0.79
C LEU A 49 -3.36 -6.62 1.34
N TYR A 50 -4.29 -7.56 1.60
CA TYR A 50 -5.58 -7.25 2.21
C TYR A 50 -5.41 -6.50 3.54
N HIS A 51 -4.55 -7.00 4.42
CA HIS A 51 -4.33 -6.39 5.72
C HIS A 51 -3.63 -5.03 5.64
N VAL A 52 -2.68 -4.86 4.72
CA VAL A 52 -2.01 -3.59 4.44
C VAL A 52 -3.02 -2.54 3.98
N LEU A 53 -3.81 -2.83 2.94
CA LEU A 53 -4.72 -1.85 2.37
C LEU A 53 -5.85 -1.47 3.34
N HIS A 54 -6.43 -2.44 4.05
CA HIS A 54 -7.46 -2.12 5.04
C HIS A 54 -6.94 -1.48 6.34
N ALA A 55 -5.66 -1.70 6.69
CA ALA A 55 -5.04 -0.92 7.76
C ALA A 55 -4.86 0.54 7.33
N LEU A 56 -4.41 0.77 6.09
CA LEU A 56 -4.21 2.09 5.50
C LEU A 56 -5.53 2.86 5.37
N GLU A 57 -6.59 2.22 4.88
CA GLU A 57 -7.94 2.78 4.76
C GLU A 57 -8.47 3.30 6.11
N GLY A 58 -8.11 2.62 7.21
CA GLY A 58 -8.51 2.99 8.57
C GLY A 58 -7.75 4.19 9.16
N ILE A 59 -6.73 4.72 8.48
CA ILE A 59 -5.91 5.83 8.94
C ILE A 59 -6.10 7.03 8.02
N ASP A 60 -6.87 8.02 8.49
CA ASP A 60 -7.22 9.24 7.76
C ASP A 60 -6.05 9.89 7.02
N ASN A 61 -4.87 9.92 7.62
CA ASN A 61 -3.67 10.56 7.08
C ASN A 61 -3.23 9.99 5.72
N PHE A 62 -3.47 8.71 5.46
CA PHE A 62 -3.16 8.09 4.17
C PHE A 62 -4.28 8.29 3.13
N MET A 63 -5.40 8.86 3.55
CA MET A 63 -6.60 9.10 2.73
C MET A 63 -6.73 10.56 2.27
N TYR A 64 -5.74 11.41 2.56
CA TYR A 64 -5.71 12.79 2.06
C TYR A 64 -5.07 12.87 0.67
N ARG A 65 -5.62 13.73 -0.18
CA ARG A 65 -5.14 14.05 -1.54
C ARG A 65 -5.20 15.55 -1.76
N ILE A 66 -4.43 16.05 -2.71
CA ILE A 66 -4.47 17.41 -3.22
C ILE A 66 -5.22 17.36 -4.52
N HIS A 67 -6.40 17.97 -4.64
CA HIS A 67 -7.16 18.02 -5.88
C HIS A 67 -7.47 19.47 -6.22
N GLN A 68 -7.03 19.93 -7.39
CA GLN A 68 -7.19 21.32 -7.82
C GLN A 68 -6.67 22.35 -6.79
N GLY A 69 -5.54 22.03 -6.14
CA GLY A 69 -4.91 22.87 -5.11
C GLY A 69 -5.51 22.71 -3.70
N GLU A 70 -6.63 22.00 -3.57
CA GLU A 70 -7.33 21.82 -2.30
C GLU A 70 -7.06 20.46 -1.67
N VAL A 71 -6.94 20.41 -0.34
CA VAL A 71 -6.82 19.13 0.36
C VAL A 71 -8.21 18.50 0.52
N ILE A 72 -8.36 17.30 -0.02
CA ILE A 72 -9.55 16.48 0.09
C ILE A 72 -9.24 15.19 0.88
N LYS A 73 -10.28 14.54 1.40
CA LYS A 73 -10.20 13.16 1.90
C LYS A 73 -10.99 12.25 0.97
N ILE A 74 -10.32 11.28 0.35
CA ILE A 74 -10.99 10.24 -0.43
C ILE A 74 -11.73 9.27 0.48
N LYS A 75 -12.86 8.73 0.00
CA LYS A 75 -13.68 7.77 0.78
C LYS A 75 -13.19 6.33 0.63
N ASP A 76 -12.55 6.05 -0.49
CA ASP A 76 -12.18 4.73 -0.98
C ASP A 76 -11.06 4.88 -2.02
N PHE A 77 -10.41 3.77 -2.36
CA PHE A 77 -9.39 3.70 -3.40
C PHE A 77 -9.41 2.33 -4.09
N TRP A 78 -8.78 2.28 -5.27
CA TRP A 78 -8.55 1.04 -5.99
C TRP A 78 -7.39 0.28 -5.35
N ALA A 79 -7.57 -1.02 -5.14
CA ALA A 79 -6.45 -1.88 -4.80
C ALA A 79 -5.59 -2.04 -6.05
N SER A 80 -4.29 -1.82 -5.93
CA SER A 80 -3.35 -2.02 -7.04
C SER A 80 -2.02 -2.56 -6.55
N TYR A 81 -1.30 -3.28 -7.40
CA TYR A 81 0.05 -3.73 -7.12
C TYR A 81 0.80 -4.11 -8.39
N THR A 82 2.14 -4.08 -8.32
CA THR A 82 3.01 -4.49 -9.42
C THR A 82 3.00 -6.00 -9.64
N VAL A 83 3.02 -6.43 -10.89
CA VAL A 83 3.24 -7.83 -11.31
C VAL A 83 4.33 -7.89 -12.37
N ILE A 84 4.91 -9.08 -12.56
CA ILE A 84 5.81 -9.35 -13.69
C ILE A 84 5.01 -10.11 -14.75
N ASN A 85 4.99 -9.60 -15.98
CA ASN A 85 4.30 -10.25 -17.09
C ASN A 85 5.12 -11.39 -17.72
N GLN A 86 4.56 -12.04 -18.74
CA GLN A 86 5.21 -13.15 -19.46
C GLN A 86 6.57 -12.78 -20.09
N ASP A 87 6.78 -11.50 -20.40
CA ASP A 87 8.03 -10.98 -20.98
C ASP A 87 9.03 -10.51 -19.91
N GLN A 88 8.79 -10.85 -18.63
CA GLN A 88 9.56 -10.40 -17.48
C GLN A 88 9.53 -8.87 -17.24
N ASN A 89 8.56 -8.17 -17.82
CA ASN A 89 8.38 -6.73 -17.66
C ASN A 89 7.41 -6.39 -16.52
N LEU A 90 7.59 -5.21 -15.94
CA LEU A 90 6.67 -4.65 -14.94
C LEU A 90 5.29 -4.38 -15.56
N ASN A 91 4.25 -4.80 -14.86
CA ASN A 91 2.86 -4.45 -15.14
C ASN A 91 2.07 -4.19 -13.85
N PHE A 92 0.81 -3.76 -13.97
CA PHE A 92 -0.02 -3.37 -12.83
C PHE A 92 -1.34 -4.14 -12.81
N ALA A 93 -1.60 -4.82 -11.70
CA ALA A 93 -2.92 -5.34 -11.38
C ALA A 93 -3.72 -4.27 -10.63
N ARG A 94 -5.02 -4.15 -10.95
CA ARG A 94 -5.94 -3.23 -10.28
C ARG A 94 -7.33 -3.82 -10.17
N PHE A 95 -7.97 -3.65 -9.01
CA PHE A 95 -9.30 -4.19 -8.70
C PHE A 95 -10.00 -3.38 -7.60
N GLU A 96 -11.29 -3.63 -7.42
CA GLU A 96 -12.09 -3.00 -6.37
C GLU A 96 -11.84 -3.67 -5.01
N MET A 97 -11.59 -2.85 -3.99
CA MET A 97 -11.54 -3.26 -2.59
C MET A 97 -12.87 -3.90 -2.17
N THR A 98 -12.81 -4.84 -1.22
CA THR A 98 -13.97 -5.48 -0.61
C THR A 98 -13.61 -5.91 0.81
N PRO A 99 -14.52 -5.77 1.79
CA PRO A 99 -14.24 -6.15 3.17
C PRO A 99 -14.15 -7.66 3.38
N ASP A 100 -14.69 -8.47 2.47
CA ASP A 100 -14.60 -9.93 2.54
C ASP A 100 -13.23 -10.42 2.06
N LEU A 101 -12.48 -11.11 2.93
CA LEU A 101 -11.12 -11.55 2.65
C LEU A 101 -11.04 -12.52 1.47
N LYS A 102 -11.99 -13.45 1.33
CA LYS A 102 -11.96 -14.47 0.27
C LYS A 102 -12.25 -13.85 -1.09
N GLU A 103 -13.27 -12.99 -1.14
CA GLU A 103 -13.62 -12.22 -2.33
C GLU A 103 -12.48 -11.25 -2.72
N PHE A 104 -11.85 -10.60 -1.75
CA PHE A 104 -10.69 -9.75 -2.00
C PHE A 104 -9.56 -10.53 -2.66
N VAL A 105 -9.21 -11.68 -2.10
CA VAL A 105 -8.14 -12.54 -2.63
C VAL A 105 -8.51 -13.05 -4.03
N ALA A 106 -9.77 -13.46 -4.26
CA ALA A 106 -10.23 -13.89 -5.57
C ALA A 106 -10.10 -12.78 -6.63
N ARG A 107 -10.57 -11.56 -6.33
CA ARG A 107 -10.44 -10.39 -7.21
C ARG A 107 -8.97 -10.04 -7.46
N SER A 108 -8.16 -10.06 -6.42
CA SER A 108 -6.73 -9.77 -6.51
C SER A 108 -6.03 -10.76 -7.44
N VAL A 109 -6.29 -12.06 -7.30
CA VAL A 109 -5.70 -13.12 -8.12
C VAL A 109 -6.17 -13.01 -9.57
N GLU A 110 -7.43 -12.67 -9.81
CA GLU A 110 -7.95 -12.50 -11.17
C GLU A 110 -7.31 -11.29 -11.86
N ALA A 111 -7.22 -10.15 -11.18
CA ALA A 111 -6.50 -8.97 -11.68
C ALA A 111 -5.03 -9.27 -11.96
N LYS A 112 -4.41 -10.14 -11.15
CA LYS A 112 -3.04 -10.63 -11.37
C LYS A 112 -2.92 -11.31 -12.74
N LYS A 113 -3.77 -12.29 -13.03
CA LYS A 113 -3.73 -13.08 -14.27
C LYS A 113 -3.88 -12.20 -15.50
N VAL A 114 -4.81 -11.25 -15.45
CA VAL A 114 -5.02 -10.28 -16.55
C VAL A 114 -3.74 -9.45 -16.78
N ALA A 115 -3.12 -8.95 -15.72
CA ALA A 115 -1.91 -8.14 -15.82
C ALA A 115 -0.67 -8.95 -16.25
N GLU A 116 -0.55 -10.20 -15.82
CA GLU A 116 0.54 -11.09 -16.24
C GLU A 116 0.44 -11.48 -17.73
N ALA A 117 -0.77 -11.60 -18.25
CA ALA A 117 -1.02 -11.94 -19.66
C ALA A 117 -0.85 -10.76 -20.63
N SER A 118 -0.84 -9.52 -20.14
CA SER A 118 -0.68 -8.34 -20.99
C SER A 118 0.78 -8.04 -21.29
N THR A 119 1.13 -8.00 -22.59
CA THR A 119 2.45 -7.56 -23.08
C THR A 119 2.59 -6.03 -23.09
N ARG A 120 1.47 -5.30 -22.99
CA ARG A 120 1.44 -3.84 -22.85
C ARG A 120 1.28 -3.45 -21.38
N ILE A 121 1.88 -2.31 -21.02
CA ILE A 121 1.65 -1.68 -19.72
C ILE A 121 0.16 -1.38 -19.54
N ILE A 122 -0.42 -1.84 -18.45
CA ILE A 122 -1.80 -1.51 -18.08
C ILE A 122 -1.76 -0.18 -17.35
N ASN A 123 -1.92 0.91 -18.10
CA ASN A 123 -2.05 2.26 -17.56
C ASN A 123 -3.47 2.81 -17.76
N LYS A 124 -4.45 2.27 -17.01
CA LYS A 124 -5.85 2.71 -17.11
C LYS A 124 -6.14 4.05 -16.42
N SER A 125 -5.12 4.79 -15.96
CA SER A 125 -5.35 6.07 -15.28
C SER A 125 -5.68 7.20 -16.24
N GLU A 126 -5.20 7.15 -17.48
CA GLU A 126 -5.40 8.21 -18.48
C GLU A 126 -6.88 8.38 -18.87
N ASP A 127 -7.66 7.30 -18.82
CA ASP A 127 -9.10 7.32 -19.12
C ASP A 127 -9.97 7.79 -17.94
N LEU A 128 -9.37 8.10 -16.79
CA LEU A 128 -10.09 8.45 -15.56
C LEU A 128 -10.16 9.96 -15.35
N SER A 129 -11.20 10.38 -14.64
CA SER A 129 -11.27 11.75 -14.11
C SER A 129 -10.06 12.07 -13.24
N GLU A 130 -9.67 13.34 -13.13
CA GLU A 130 -8.55 13.77 -12.28
C GLU A 130 -8.72 13.29 -10.83
N TYR A 131 -9.96 13.30 -10.31
CA TYR A 131 -10.27 12.78 -8.99
C TYR A 131 -10.04 11.27 -8.89
N ASP A 132 -10.48 10.49 -9.87
CA ASP A 132 -10.34 9.03 -9.87
C ASP A 132 -8.90 8.56 -10.06
N GLN A 133 -8.06 9.37 -10.71
CA GLN A 133 -6.61 9.14 -10.76
C GLN A 133 -5.96 9.20 -9.36
N ARG A 134 -6.51 10.02 -8.45
CA ARG A 134 -6.01 10.16 -7.08
C ARG A 134 -6.49 9.08 -6.13
N ARG A 135 -7.55 8.34 -6.49
CA ARG A 135 -8.09 7.21 -5.72
C ARG A 135 -7.23 5.94 -5.81
N ASN A 136 -5.93 6.06 -5.67
CA ASN A 136 -5.00 4.93 -5.73
C ASN A 136 -4.12 4.86 -4.49
N ILE A 137 -3.49 3.71 -4.30
CA ILE A 137 -2.33 3.45 -3.44
C ILE A 137 -1.39 2.60 -4.28
N HIS A 138 -0.12 3.00 -4.37
CA HIS A 138 0.85 2.24 -5.15
C HIS A 138 1.51 1.19 -4.26
N ILE A 139 1.47 -0.07 -4.71
CA ILE A 139 2.06 -1.20 -3.99
C ILE A 139 3.09 -1.88 -4.87
N THR A 140 4.29 -2.11 -4.32
CA THR A 140 5.34 -2.91 -4.96
C THR A 140 5.81 -4.01 -4.03
N CYS A 141 6.02 -5.23 -4.54
CA CYS A 141 6.61 -6.31 -3.77
C CYS A 141 7.78 -6.93 -4.54
N MET A 142 8.90 -7.10 -3.85
CA MET A 142 10.12 -7.73 -4.38
C MET A 142 10.41 -9.00 -3.58
N PRO A 143 9.67 -10.09 -3.80
CA PRO A 143 9.72 -11.27 -2.94
C PRO A 143 11.07 -12.01 -3.00
N TRP A 144 11.93 -11.71 -3.98
CA TRP A 144 13.28 -12.24 -4.11
C TRP A 144 14.34 -11.45 -3.32
N LEU A 145 14.04 -10.24 -2.84
CA LEU A 145 15.01 -9.39 -2.14
C LEU A 145 14.72 -9.34 -0.65
N LYS A 146 15.75 -9.53 0.19
CA LYS A 146 15.74 -8.98 1.55
C LYS A 146 15.96 -7.47 1.43
N LEU A 147 14.87 -6.74 1.17
CA LEU A 147 14.89 -5.30 0.92
C LEU A 147 15.55 -4.57 2.09
N THR A 148 16.39 -3.56 1.80
CA THR A 148 16.93 -2.65 2.82
C THR A 148 16.30 -1.26 2.68
N SER A 149 16.22 -0.76 1.45
CA SER A 149 15.57 0.51 1.12
C SER A 149 15.12 0.52 -0.34
N ILE A 150 14.16 1.38 -0.66
CA ILE A 150 13.70 1.66 -2.03
C ILE A 150 13.34 3.14 -2.16
N GLU A 151 13.55 3.70 -3.35
CA GLU A 151 12.95 4.96 -3.77
C GLU A 151 12.07 4.66 -4.99
N HIS A 152 10.80 5.08 -4.94
CA HIS A 152 9.88 4.90 -6.06
C HIS A 152 10.13 5.99 -7.12
N PRO A 153 9.97 5.68 -8.42
CA PRO A 153 9.98 6.71 -9.45
C PRO A 153 8.76 7.62 -9.29
N ILE A 154 9.00 8.93 -9.30
CA ILE A 154 7.95 9.96 -9.18
C ILE A 154 8.12 10.93 -10.34
N TYR A 155 7.04 11.11 -11.13
CA TYR A 155 7.05 12.02 -12.27
C TYR A 155 7.29 13.47 -11.83
N GLN A 156 6.56 13.92 -10.81
CA GLN A 156 6.70 15.25 -10.22
C GLN A 156 6.58 15.18 -8.70
N HIS A 157 7.65 15.53 -7.99
CA HIS A 157 7.73 15.39 -6.54
C HIS A 157 6.79 16.35 -5.79
N LYS A 158 6.73 17.61 -6.26
CA LYS A 158 6.05 18.72 -5.59
C LYS A 158 4.56 18.44 -5.31
N ASP A 159 3.88 17.77 -6.23
CA ASP A 159 2.43 17.55 -6.16
C ASP A 159 2.08 16.09 -5.82
N TYR A 160 3.07 15.29 -5.41
CA TYR A 160 2.88 13.86 -5.15
C TYR A 160 2.21 13.63 -3.80
N ASP A 161 0.98 13.11 -3.84
CA ASP A 161 0.09 12.95 -2.69
C ASP A 161 -0.42 11.50 -2.49
N ILE A 162 -0.12 10.60 -3.43
CA ILE A 162 -0.54 9.20 -3.39
C ILE A 162 0.49 8.39 -2.58
N PRO A 163 0.09 7.71 -1.49
CA PRO A 163 1.01 6.82 -0.77
C PRO A 163 1.55 5.69 -1.65
N SER A 164 2.86 5.45 -1.51
CA SER A 164 3.57 4.32 -2.11
C SER A 164 4.13 3.41 -1.02
N LEU A 165 3.76 2.14 -1.05
CA LEU A 165 4.23 1.14 -0.10
C LEU A 165 4.98 0.05 -0.85
N ALA A 166 6.05 -0.44 -0.24
CA ALA A 166 6.76 -1.59 -0.74
C ALA A 166 7.17 -2.55 0.36
N TRP A 167 7.33 -3.83 0.02
CA TRP A 167 7.98 -4.78 0.91
C TRP A 167 8.83 -5.80 0.15
N GLY A 168 9.80 -6.37 0.87
CA GLY A 168 10.67 -7.42 0.38
C GLY A 168 10.17 -8.82 0.71
N ARG A 169 11.08 -9.78 0.60
CA ARG A 169 10.91 -11.17 1.03
C ARG A 169 10.53 -11.25 2.51
N PHE A 170 9.56 -12.11 2.81
CA PHE A 170 9.26 -12.52 4.17
C PHE A 170 10.44 -13.28 4.80
N SER A 171 10.64 -13.11 6.10
CA SER A 171 11.68 -13.83 6.85
C SER A 171 11.47 -15.34 6.83
N GLU A 172 12.52 -16.06 7.20
CA GLU A 172 12.37 -17.47 7.57
C GLU A 172 11.44 -17.59 8.80
N PRO A 173 10.77 -18.75 8.99
CA PRO A 173 9.98 -19.00 10.19
C PRO A 173 10.81 -18.82 11.46
N ARG A 174 10.20 -18.23 12.49
CA ARG A 174 10.78 -18.04 13.83
C ARG A 174 9.99 -18.87 14.85
N ASP A 175 10.66 -19.32 15.91
CA ASP A 175 10.04 -20.14 16.98
C ASP A 175 9.02 -19.36 17.84
N ASP A 176 9.09 -18.03 17.83
CA ASP A 176 8.17 -17.14 18.54
C ASP A 176 6.85 -16.88 17.79
N GLY A 177 6.65 -17.54 16.64
CA GLY A 177 5.44 -17.37 15.83
C GLY A 177 5.35 -15.98 15.18
N ARG A 178 6.48 -15.29 14.98
CA ARG A 178 6.56 -14.02 14.26
C ARG A 178 7.16 -14.18 12.87
N LEU A 179 6.75 -13.27 12.00
CA LEU A 179 7.28 -13.07 10.66
C LEU A 179 7.75 -11.63 10.53
N THR A 180 8.94 -11.42 9.96
CA THR A 180 9.42 -10.06 9.64
C THR A 180 9.59 -9.83 8.15
N MET A 181 9.54 -8.57 7.75
CA MET A 181 9.89 -8.11 6.41
C MET A 181 10.27 -6.64 6.46
N THR A 182 11.15 -6.19 5.57
CA THR A 182 11.34 -4.75 5.39
C THR A 182 10.14 -4.18 4.66
N MET A 183 9.47 -3.22 5.29
CA MET A 183 8.42 -2.41 4.69
C MET A 183 8.96 -1.00 4.44
N SER A 184 8.64 -0.45 3.27
CA SER A 184 8.90 0.94 2.93
C SER A 184 7.58 1.68 2.76
N VAL A 185 7.47 2.87 3.33
CA VAL A 185 6.31 3.74 3.19
C VAL A 185 6.78 5.12 2.77
N GLN A 186 6.31 5.55 1.60
CA GLN A 186 6.49 6.89 1.07
C GLN A 186 5.15 7.61 0.99
N ALA A 187 5.08 8.83 1.49
CA ALA A 187 3.87 9.64 1.49
C ALA A 187 4.20 11.13 1.59
N HIS A 188 3.23 12.00 1.29
CA HIS A 188 3.35 13.44 1.50
C HIS A 188 3.47 13.77 2.98
N HIS A 189 4.56 14.41 3.38
CA HIS A 189 4.93 14.62 4.78
C HIS A 189 3.97 15.58 5.51
N GLY A 190 3.32 16.47 4.76
CA GLY A 190 2.19 17.27 5.23
C GLY A 190 1.03 16.43 5.79
N PHE A 191 0.83 15.23 5.26
CA PHE A 191 -0.24 14.32 5.69
C PHE A 191 0.27 13.25 6.66
N VAL A 192 1.46 12.69 6.40
CA VAL A 192 1.99 11.50 7.08
C VAL A 192 3.34 11.80 7.73
N ASP A 193 3.60 11.21 8.90
CA ASP A 193 4.86 11.28 9.65
C ASP A 193 5.26 9.86 10.08
N GLY A 194 6.45 9.72 10.67
CA GLY A 194 6.87 8.48 11.31
C GLY A 194 5.85 7.92 12.30
N TYR A 195 5.11 8.78 13.03
CA TYR A 195 4.04 8.33 13.92
C TYR A 195 2.89 7.63 13.17
N HIS A 196 2.41 8.20 12.07
CA HIS A 196 1.33 7.59 11.28
C HIS A 196 1.79 6.28 10.60
N ILE A 197 3.06 6.21 10.22
CA ILE A 197 3.68 4.99 9.68
C ILE A 197 3.79 3.90 10.75
N HIS A 198 4.13 4.26 11.99
CA HIS A 198 4.08 3.34 13.12
C HIS A 198 2.65 2.84 13.39
N LEU A 199 1.64 3.72 13.38
CA LEU A 199 0.24 3.31 13.52
C LEU A 199 -0.20 2.33 12.43
N LEU A 200 0.29 2.53 11.19
CA LEU A 200 0.03 1.59 10.10
C LEU A 200 0.65 0.22 10.40
N ALA A 201 1.90 0.16 10.87
CA ALA A 201 2.56 -1.10 11.25
C ALA A 201 1.78 -1.86 12.34
N GLU A 202 1.39 -1.17 13.42
CA GLU A 202 0.58 -1.74 14.49
C GLU A 202 -0.77 -2.25 13.99
N ALA A 203 -1.44 -1.46 13.14
CA ALA A 203 -2.73 -1.82 12.57
C ALA A 203 -2.64 -3.07 11.67
N ILE A 204 -1.57 -3.20 10.86
CA ILE A 204 -1.34 -4.39 10.03
C ILE A 204 -1.22 -5.63 10.92
N ALA A 205 -0.33 -5.59 11.93
CA ALA A 205 -0.09 -6.71 12.83
C ALA A 205 -1.35 -7.11 13.60
N ALA A 206 -2.10 -6.14 14.15
CA ALA A 206 -3.33 -6.37 14.88
C ALA A 206 -4.45 -6.96 14.02
N ARG A 207 -4.58 -6.51 12.76
CA ARG A 207 -5.57 -7.07 11.82
C ARG A 207 -5.26 -8.51 11.46
N ILE A 208 -3.99 -8.83 11.18
CA ILE A 208 -3.56 -10.21 10.89
C ILE A 208 -3.86 -11.12 12.08
N ALA A 209 -3.48 -10.71 13.30
CA ALA A 209 -3.72 -11.47 14.51
C ALA A 209 -5.21 -11.79 14.69
N ARG A 210 -6.08 -10.78 14.54
CA ARG A 210 -7.53 -10.94 14.69
C ARG A 210 -8.11 -11.95 13.68
N THR A 211 -7.71 -11.86 12.42
CA THR A 211 -8.18 -12.76 11.38
C THR A 211 -7.72 -14.20 11.59
N MET A 212 -6.51 -14.41 12.10
CA MET A 212 -6.01 -15.77 12.38
C MET A 212 -6.73 -16.44 13.55
N THR A 213 -7.36 -15.66 14.44
CA THR A 213 -8.10 -16.17 15.60
C THR A 213 -9.61 -16.27 15.40
N SER A 214 -10.13 -15.82 14.26
CA SER A 214 -11.56 -15.86 13.91
C SER A 214 -11.91 -17.18 13.23
#